data_AF-A0A354Y903-F1
#
_entry.id   AF-A0A354Y903-F1
#
_cell.length_a   1.000
_cell.length_b   1.000
_cell.length_c   1.000
_cell.angle_alpha   90.00
_cell.angle_beta   90.00
_cell.angle_gamma   90.00
#
_symmetry.space_group_name_H-M   'P 1'
#
loop_
_entity.id
_entity.type
_entity.pdbx_description
1 polymer ?
#
loop_
_entity_poly.entity_id
_entity_poly.type
_entity_poly.pdbx_seq_one_letter_code
_entity_poly.pdbx_strand_id
1 'polypeptide(L)' 'DLREALVAQPAARATWDDITAVARRDWIFWISSGKKAETRVKRIATACDMLAAGKRRACCFDRSGMYGKSLGAPAAAE' A
#
# COMPACT_ATOMS: atom_id res chain seq x y z
N ASP A 1 7.53 9.49 -3.35
CA ASP A 1 7.17 9.16 -1.95
C ASP A 1 7.28 7.67 -1.59
N LEU A 2 6.34 6.76 -1.92
CA LEU A 2 6.41 5.36 -1.45
C LEU A 2 7.69 4.64 -1.91
N ARG A 3 8.07 4.82 -3.18
CA ARG A 3 9.33 4.27 -3.71
C ARG A 3 10.55 4.77 -2.94
N GLU A 4 10.59 6.05 -2.61
CA GLU A 4 11.70 6.66 -1.88
C GLU A 4 11.76 6.17 -0.43
N ALA A 5 10.60 6.04 0.22
CA ALA A 5 10.50 5.47 1.56
C ALA A 5 10.94 3.99 1.60
N LEU A 6 10.63 3.22 0.56
CA LEU A 6 11.12 1.84 0.42
C LEU A 6 12.63 1.79 0.14
N VAL A 7 13.17 2.73 -0.64
CA VAL A 7 14.63 2.80 -0.87
C VAL A 7 15.37 3.15 0.42
N ALA A 8 14.81 4.00 1.27
CA ALA A 8 15.38 4.35 2.56
C ALA A 8 15.32 3.21 3.59
N GLN A 9 14.47 2.19 3.38
CA GLN A 9 14.27 1.07 4.30
C GLN A 9 14.47 -0.28 3.60
N PRO A 10 15.71 -0.83 3.60
CA PRO A 10 16.03 -2.06 2.86
C PRO A 10 15.23 -3.29 3.34
N ALA A 11 14.92 -3.39 4.64
CA ALA A 11 14.10 -4.46 5.19
C ALA A 11 12.67 -4.42 4.65
N ALA A 12 12.06 -3.23 4.62
CA ALA A 12 10.73 -3.04 4.02
C ALA A 12 10.74 -3.35 2.52
N ARG A 13 11.83 -2.99 1.82
CA ARG A 13 12.00 -3.27 0.39
C ARG A 13 12.16 -4.76 0.08
N ALA A 14 12.85 -5.52 0.93
CA ALA A 14 12.95 -6.97 0.78
C ALA A 14 11.57 -7.63 0.87
N THR A 15 10.79 -7.30 1.91
CA THR A 15 9.41 -7.78 2.06
C THR A 15 8.53 -7.31 0.90
N TRP A 16 8.67 -6.06 0.47
CA TRP A 16 7.93 -5.53 -0.69
C TRP A 16 8.23 -6.31 -1.98
N ASP A 17 9.48 -6.72 -2.17
CA ASP A 17 9.86 -7.47 -3.35
C ASP A 17 9.34 -8.90 -3.33
N ASP A 18 9.35 -9.53 -2.15
CA ASP A 18 8.91 -10.91 -1.96
C ASP A 18 7.37 -11.09 -1.91
N ILE A 19 6.59 -10.03 -1.64
CA ILE A 19 5.12 -10.12 -1.71
C ILE A 19 4.56 -10.14 -3.14
N THR A 20 3.38 -10.73 -3.30
CA THR A 20 2.70 -10.84 -4.59
C THR A 20 2.23 -9.48 -5.12
N ALA A 21 2.05 -9.39 -6.45
CA ALA A 21 1.54 -8.17 -7.09
C ALA A 21 0.19 -7.70 -6.50
N VAL A 22 -0.66 -8.64 -6.08
CA VAL A 22 -1.94 -8.35 -5.41
C VAL A 22 -1.69 -7.67 -4.06
N ALA A 23 -0.77 -8.19 -3.25
CA ALA A 23 -0.44 -7.58 -1.97
C ALA A 23 0.21 -6.19 -2.12
N ARG A 24 1.04 -5.98 -3.16
CA ARG A 24 1.56 -4.64 -3.50
C ARG A 24 0.44 -3.67 -3.83
N ARG A 25 -0.56 -4.11 -4.63
CA ARG A 25 -1.75 -3.31 -4.94
C ARG A 25 -2.55 -2.98 -3.67
N ASP A 26 -2.75 -3.94 -2.78
CA ASP A 26 -3.45 -3.72 -1.50
C ASP A 26 -2.76 -2.64 -0.65
N TRP A 27 -1.43 -2.68 -0.56
CA TRP A 27 -0.66 -1.65 0.15
C TRP A 27 -0.78 -0.26 -0.49
N ILE A 28 -0.66 -0.18 -1.82
CA ILE A 28 -0.82 1.09 -2.55
C ILE A 28 -2.21 1.68 -2.29
N PHE A 29 -3.25 0.85 -2.34
CA PHE A 29 -4.61 1.29 -2.09
C PHE A 29 -4.81 1.72 -0.63
N TRP A 30 -4.29 0.96 0.32
CA TRP A 30 -4.36 1.32 1.73
C TRP A 30 -3.69 2.66 2.00
N ILE A 31 -2.53 2.93 1.39
CA ILE A 31 -1.85 4.22 1.47
C ILE A 31 -2.70 5.32 0.80
N SER A 32 -3.25 5.04 -0.38
CA SER A 32 -4.00 6.01 -1.20
C SER A 32 -5.41 6.30 -0.69
N SER A 33 -5.98 5.47 0.20
CA SER A 33 -7.34 5.70 0.73
C SER A 33 -7.42 6.88 1.70
N GLY A 34 -6.29 7.46 2.12
CA GLY A 34 -6.26 8.72 2.86
C GLY A 34 -6.48 9.90 1.91
N LYS A 35 -7.65 10.55 1.98
CA LYS A 35 -7.98 11.73 1.13
C LYS A 35 -7.07 12.95 1.33
N LYS A 36 -6.28 12.99 2.41
CA LYS A 36 -5.38 14.09 2.76
C LYS A 36 -3.91 13.71 2.51
N ALA A 37 -3.14 14.64 1.96
CA ALA A 37 -1.71 14.45 1.69
C ALA A 37 -0.90 14.13 2.97
N GLU A 38 -1.22 14.78 4.09
CA GLU A 38 -0.58 14.53 5.39
C GLU A 38 -0.82 13.10 5.90
N THR A 39 -2.03 12.56 5.67
CA THR A 39 -2.37 11.18 6.04
C THR A 39 -1.62 10.18 5.17
N ARG A 40 -1.38 10.52 3.90
CA ARG A 40 -0.60 9.68 2.98
C ARG A 40 0.84 9.51 3.46
N VAL A 41 1.50 10.59 3.88
CA VAL A 41 2.88 10.54 4.43
C VAL A 41 2.94 9.67 5.68
N LYS A 42 2.01 9.85 6.62
CA LYS A 42 1.93 9.02 7.84
C LYS A 42 1.73 7.54 7.51
N ARG A 43 0.84 7.23 6.55
CA ARG A 43 0.60 5.84 6.12
C ARG A 43 1.79 5.21 5.42
N ILE A 44 2.56 5.96 4.64
CA ILE A 44 3.79 5.44 4.02
C ILE A 44 4.79 5.04 5.10
N ALA A 45 4.99 5.88 6.12
CA ALA A 45 5.87 5.55 7.24
C ALA A 45 5.40 4.29 7.98
N THR A 46 4.10 4.19 8.29
CA THR A 46 3.51 2.98 8.90
C THR A 46 3.62 1.74 8.01
N ALA A 47 3.44 1.89 6.69
CA ALA A 47 3.58 0.78 5.75
C ALA A 47 5.02 0.26 5.72
N CYS A 48 6.01 1.15 5.69
CA CYS A 48 7.42 0.79 5.77
C CYS A 48 7.75 0.07 7.09
N ASP A 49 7.24 0.55 8.22
CA ASP A 49 7.43 -0.09 9.53
C ASP A 49 6.81 -1.50 9.57
N MET A 50 5.57 -1.65 9.08
CA MET A 50 4.91 -2.95 9.01
C MET A 50 5.59 -3.93 8.04
N LEU A 51 6.06 -3.45 6.89
CA LEU A 51 6.81 -4.27 5.93
C LEU A 51 8.17 -4.69 6.50
N ALA A 52 8.86 -3.80 7.22
CA ALA A 52 10.09 -4.12 7.92
C ALA A 52 9.87 -5.14 9.06
N ALA A 53 8.72 -5.08 9.73
CA ALA A 53 8.27 -6.10 10.68
C ALA A 53 7.82 -7.42 10.03
N GLY A 54 7.96 -7.58 8.70
CA GLY A 54 7.62 -8.81 7.98
C GLY A 54 6.14 -8.98 7.65
N LYS A 55 5.30 -7.95 7.85
CA LYS A 55 3.88 -8.03 7.48
C LYS A 55 3.73 -7.97 5.98
N ARG A 56 3.36 -9.10 5.39
CA ARG A 56 3.14 -9.25 3.95
C ARG A 56 1.86 -8.60 3.42
N ARG A 57 0.93 -8.21 4.31
CA ARG A 57 -0.37 -7.62 3.96
C ARG A 57 -0.70 -6.43 4.84
N ALA A 58 -1.38 -5.44 4.26
CA ALA A 58 -1.97 -4.34 5.03
C ALA A 58 -3.04 -4.90 5.99
N CYS A 59 -2.88 -4.64 7.29
CA CYS A 59 -3.83 -5.07 8.32
C CYS A 59 -5.05 -4.12 8.34
N CYS A 60 -6.23 -4.65 8.67
CA CYS A 60 -7.49 -3.88 8.71
C CYS A 60 -7.88 -3.25 7.36
N PHE A 61 -7.51 -3.90 6.25
CA PHE A 61 -7.86 -3.49 4.90
C PHE A 61 -8.98 -4.36 4.34
N ASP A 62 -10.10 -3.75 3.93
CA ASP A 62 -11.20 -4.45 3.24
C ASP A 62 -10.77 -4.83 1.82
N ARG A 63 -10.28 -6.06 1.67
CA ARG A 63 -9.93 -6.66 0.37
C ARG A 63 -11.15 -6.99 -0.47
N SER A 64 -12.34 -7.03 0.13
CA SER A 64 -13.57 -7.33 -0.60
C SER A 64 -13.94 -6.22 -1.59
N GLY A 65 -13.41 -5.02 -1.41
CA GLY A 65 -13.79 -3.85 -2.22
C GLY A 65 -15.25 -3.43 -2.04
N MET A 66 -16.00 -4.09 -1.14
CA MET A 66 -17.42 -3.81 -0.91
C MET A 66 -17.61 -2.41 -0.31
N TYR A 67 -16.65 -1.95 0.48
CA TYR A 67 -16.73 -0.65 1.16
C TYR A 67 -15.71 0.37 0.63
N GLY A 68 -14.70 -0.09 -0.11
CA GLY A 68 -13.68 0.74 -0.74
C GLY A 68 -14.13 1.30 -2.08
N LYS A 69 -14.95 2.37 -2.09
CA LYS A 69 -15.41 3.09 -3.30
C LYS A 69 -14.28 3.71 -4.18
N SER A 70 -13.02 3.34 -3.97
CA SER A 70 -11.84 3.93 -4.59
C SER A 70 -11.16 3.04 -5.64
N LEU A 71 -11.52 1.76 -5.79
CA LEU A 71 -11.10 0.91 -6.92
C LEU A 71 -12.32 0.67 -7.80
N GLY A 72 -12.50 1.49 -8.83
CA GLY A 72 -13.38 1.19 -9.94
C GLY A 72 -12.69 0.24 -10.93
N ALA A 73 -13.48 -0.50 -11.71
CA ALA A 73 -12.94 -1.11 -12.92
C ALA A 73 -12.31 -0.02 -13.80
N PRO A 74 -11.15 -0.26 -14.44
CA PRO A 74 -10.61 0.70 -15.39
C PRO A 74 -11.67 0.94 -16.48
N ALA A 75 -11.91 2.21 -16.84
CA ALA A 75 -12.69 2.52 -18.02
C ALA A 75 -11.97 1.87 -19.21
N ALA A 76 -12.71 1.14 -20.05
CA ALA A 76 -12.15 0.57 -21.27
C ALA A 76 -11.54 1.72 -22.08
N ALA A 77 -10.29 1.57 -22.50
CA ALA A 77 -9.67 2.50 -23.41
C ALA A 77 -10.37 2.38 -24.77
N GLU A 78 -10.92 3.49 -25.28
CA GLU A 78 -11.34 3.64 -26.68
C GLU A 78 -10.12 3.74 -27.61
#